data_AF-A0A926JQZ6-F1
#
_entry.id   AF-A0A926JQZ6-F1
#
_cell.length_a   1.000
_cell.length_b   1.000
_cell.length_c   1.000
_cell.angle_alpha   90.00
_cell.angle_beta   90.00
_cell.angle_gamma   90.00
#
_symmetry.space_group_name_H-M   'P 1'
#
loop_
_entity.id
_entity.type
_entity.pdbx_description
1 polymer ?
#
loop_
_entity_poly.entity_id
_entity_poly.type
_entity_poly.pdbx_seq_one_letter_code
_entity_poly.pdbx_strand_id
1 'polypeptide(L)'
;MMKRFTLTFFLITITVSVSRGQTVDAQYLNPKFGTGDPHKHLRFGTSGEYYAGFMWNNTNAAYGNGNDFSIFIYDNRDINIRTGTGNFIVFPSTGGNVGIGIISPQSKLDIYQRGEGASLLKFDTERPWEFIQTGTDGTSGLALRSMINSKSFRIQSTEGINNATFFTSNTA
;
A
#
# COMPACT_ATOMS: atom_id res chain seq x y z
N MET A 1 32.75 -21.46 75.44
CA MET A 1 33.54 -21.45 74.19
C MET A 1 32.58 -21.18 73.03
N MET A 2 32.60 -19.97 72.47
CA MET A 2 31.59 -19.48 71.52
C MET A 2 31.88 -20.05 70.12
N LYS A 3 30.97 -20.88 69.57
CA LYS A 3 31.10 -21.43 68.22
C LYS A 3 30.73 -20.36 67.20
N ARG A 4 31.69 -19.93 66.39
CA ARG A 4 31.48 -18.99 65.29
C ARG A 4 30.88 -19.75 64.10
N PHE A 5 29.73 -19.32 63.61
CA PHE A 5 29.17 -19.78 62.34
C PHE A 5 29.66 -18.85 61.23
N THR A 6 30.31 -19.43 60.21
CA THR A 6 30.74 -18.70 59.02
C THR A 6 29.57 -18.65 58.05
N LEU A 7 29.05 -17.45 57.77
CA LEU A 7 28.03 -17.21 56.76
C LEU A 7 28.71 -16.84 55.43
N THR A 8 28.69 -17.75 54.47
CA THR A 8 29.25 -17.51 53.13
C THR A 8 28.17 -16.88 52.25
N PHE A 9 28.36 -15.62 51.86
CA PHE A 9 27.51 -14.96 50.87
C PHE A 9 27.98 -15.33 49.46
N PHE A 10 27.12 -16.01 48.69
CA PHE A 10 27.32 -16.17 47.24
C PHE A 10 26.82 -14.89 46.55
N LEU A 11 27.72 -14.16 45.92
CA LEU A 11 27.36 -13.03 45.06
C LEU A 11 26.80 -13.59 43.74
N ILE A 12 25.50 -13.46 43.51
CA ILE A 12 24.89 -13.75 42.21
C ILE A 12 25.05 -12.51 41.33
N THR A 13 25.89 -12.58 40.30
CA THR A 13 25.98 -11.55 39.27
C THR A 13 24.91 -11.82 38.21
N ILE A 14 23.86 -11.00 38.16
CA ILE A 14 22.88 -11.02 37.06
C ILE A 14 23.41 -10.12 35.96
N THR A 15 23.89 -10.70 34.86
CA THR A 15 24.16 -9.96 33.61
C THR A 15 22.84 -9.75 32.87
N VAL A 16 22.35 -8.52 32.83
CA VAL A 16 21.25 -8.14 31.93
C VAL A 16 21.87 -7.75 30.59
N SER A 17 21.72 -8.61 29.58
CA SER A 17 22.05 -8.26 28.20
C SER A 17 21.02 -7.26 27.71
N VAL A 18 21.33 -5.97 27.77
CA VAL A 18 20.52 -4.96 27.06
C VAL A 18 20.94 -5.04 25.60
N SER A 19 20.11 -5.61 24.72
CA SER A 19 20.31 -5.46 23.29
C SER A 19 20.06 -4.00 22.94
N ARG A 20 21.11 -3.21 22.86
CA ARG A 20 21.01 -1.85 22.30
C ARG A 20 20.87 -1.99 20.80
N GLY A 21 19.96 -1.22 20.20
CA GLY A 21 19.91 -1.11 18.74
C GLY A 21 21.28 -0.70 18.23
N GLN A 22 21.82 -1.46 17.29
CA GLN A 22 23.12 -1.19 16.69
C GLN A 22 22.95 -1.11 15.17
N THR A 23 23.66 -0.15 14.56
CA THR A 23 23.76 -0.05 13.10
C THR A 23 24.53 -1.24 12.53
N VAL A 24 24.03 -1.80 11.43
CA VAL A 24 24.70 -2.84 10.66
C VAL A 24 25.01 -2.28 9.27
N ASP A 25 26.30 -2.08 8.97
CA ASP A 25 26.76 -1.72 7.64
C ASP A 25 27.16 -3.01 6.89
N ALA A 26 26.35 -3.39 5.89
CA ALA A 26 26.59 -4.57 5.07
C ALA A 26 26.25 -4.27 3.61
N GLN A 27 27.04 -4.80 2.67
CA GLN A 27 26.82 -4.61 1.25
C GLN A 27 25.54 -5.32 0.75
N TYR A 28 25.21 -6.48 1.34
CA TYR A 28 23.97 -7.19 1.06
C TYR A 28 23.55 -8.05 2.26
N LEU A 29 22.26 -8.36 2.36
CA LEU A 29 21.71 -9.31 3.30
C LEU A 29 21.39 -10.61 2.56
N ASN A 30 21.92 -11.74 3.05
CA ASN A 30 21.45 -13.07 2.65
C ASN A 30 20.70 -13.70 3.84
N PRO A 31 19.39 -13.46 3.96
CA PRO A 31 18.60 -13.97 5.08
C PRO A 31 18.38 -15.49 5.03
N LYS A 32 18.92 -16.19 4.00
CA LYS A 32 18.79 -17.64 3.80
C LYS A 32 17.35 -18.12 3.99
N PHE A 33 16.40 -17.39 3.38
CA PHE A 33 15.00 -17.73 3.47
C PHE A 33 14.82 -19.23 3.14
N GLY A 34 14.25 -20.00 4.08
CA GLY A 34 14.13 -21.45 3.97
C GLY A 34 13.26 -21.91 2.79
N THR A 35 12.85 -23.17 2.76
CA THR A 35 12.03 -23.76 1.67
C THR A 35 10.55 -23.34 1.71
N GLY A 36 10.24 -22.20 2.32
CA GLY A 36 8.86 -21.77 2.60
C GLY A 36 8.08 -21.43 1.33
N ASP A 37 7.08 -22.27 1.03
CA ASP A 37 5.95 -21.95 0.16
C ASP A 37 4.75 -21.55 1.03
N PRO A 38 3.88 -20.63 0.56
CA PRO A 38 3.92 -20.02 -0.77
C PRO A 38 4.72 -18.70 -0.85
N HIS A 39 5.37 -18.27 0.24
CA HIS A 39 6.07 -16.97 0.32
C HIS A 39 7.11 -16.94 1.44
N LYS A 40 8.09 -16.03 1.29
CA LYS A 40 9.22 -15.84 2.20
C LYS A 40 9.34 -14.37 2.56
N HIS A 41 9.82 -14.02 3.76
CA HIS A 41 9.84 -12.61 4.17
C HIS A 41 10.96 -12.25 5.13
N LEU A 42 11.34 -10.96 5.11
CA LEU A 42 12.00 -10.26 6.20
C LEU A 42 10.95 -9.37 6.88
N ARG A 43 10.74 -9.55 8.19
CA ARG A 43 9.71 -8.84 8.96
C ARG A 43 10.30 -7.81 9.93
N PHE A 44 9.56 -6.73 10.10
CA PHE A 44 9.75 -5.73 11.14
C PHE A 44 8.67 -5.92 12.21
N GLY A 45 9.06 -5.93 13.47
CA GLY A 45 8.15 -6.21 14.58
C GLY A 45 8.87 -6.70 15.83
N THR A 46 8.08 -7.22 16.75
CA THR A 46 8.53 -8.00 17.91
C THR A 46 8.33 -9.49 17.64
N SER A 47 8.67 -10.33 18.62
CA SER A 47 8.34 -11.76 18.57
C SER A 47 6.84 -12.05 18.62
N GLY A 48 6.03 -11.13 19.16
CA GLY A 48 4.58 -11.30 19.34
C GLY A 48 3.71 -10.51 18.36
N GLU A 49 4.27 -9.51 17.68
CA GLU A 49 3.52 -8.63 16.78
C GLU A 49 4.40 -8.15 15.63
N TYR A 50 3.91 -8.22 14.40
CA TYR A 50 4.61 -7.73 13.21
C TYR A 50 3.94 -6.47 12.69
N TYR A 51 4.74 -5.52 12.20
CA TYR A 51 4.25 -4.22 11.75
C TYR A 51 4.34 -4.07 10.24
N ALA A 52 5.43 -4.55 9.63
CA ALA A 52 5.70 -4.42 8.21
C ALA A 52 6.79 -5.41 7.74
N GLY A 53 7.13 -5.38 6.45
CA GLY A 53 8.30 -6.08 5.93
C GLY A 53 8.31 -6.25 4.41
N PHE A 54 9.27 -7.06 3.96
CA PHE A 54 9.49 -7.39 2.55
C PHE A 54 9.22 -8.87 2.33
N MET A 55 8.43 -9.19 1.30
CA MET A 55 8.03 -10.55 0.97
C MET A 55 8.45 -10.89 -0.46
N TRP A 56 8.97 -12.10 -0.65
CA TRP A 56 9.00 -12.77 -1.93
C TRP A 56 7.81 -13.72 -2.01
N ASN A 57 6.90 -13.48 -2.95
CA ASN A 57 5.77 -14.34 -3.22
C ASN A 57 6.15 -15.38 -4.27
N ASN A 58 6.13 -16.67 -3.94
CA ASN A 58 6.36 -17.73 -4.92
C ASN A 58 5.09 -18.00 -5.73
N THR A 59 3.98 -18.26 -5.04
CA THR A 59 2.75 -18.82 -5.66
C THR A 59 1.44 -18.34 -5.02
N ASN A 60 1.47 -17.47 -4.00
CA ASN A 60 0.24 -17.06 -3.32
C ASN A 60 -0.52 -16.02 -4.15
N ALA A 61 -1.70 -16.40 -4.64
CA ALA A 61 -2.57 -15.53 -5.43
C ALA A 61 -3.05 -14.26 -4.68
N ALA A 62 -3.08 -14.29 -3.34
CA ALA A 62 -3.45 -13.11 -2.54
C ALA A 62 -2.42 -11.98 -2.63
N TYR A 63 -1.19 -12.29 -3.06
CA TYR A 63 -0.06 -11.35 -3.09
C TYR A 63 0.50 -11.13 -4.49
N GLY A 64 -0.21 -11.57 -5.53
CA GLY A 64 0.18 -11.38 -6.93
C GLY A 64 0.10 -12.66 -7.74
N ASN A 65 0.79 -12.69 -8.87
CA ASN A 65 0.78 -13.81 -9.82
C ASN A 65 2.01 -14.72 -9.70
N GLY A 66 2.83 -14.53 -8.66
CA GLY A 66 3.99 -15.35 -8.36
C GLY A 66 5.29 -14.72 -8.86
N ASN A 67 6.38 -15.03 -8.17
CA ASN A 67 7.68 -14.34 -8.28
C ASN A 67 7.60 -12.83 -8.03
N ASP A 68 6.68 -12.40 -7.16
CA ASP A 68 6.50 -10.99 -6.82
C ASP A 68 7.44 -10.59 -5.67
N PHE A 69 7.95 -9.36 -5.74
CA PHE A 69 8.44 -8.65 -4.56
C PHE A 69 7.33 -7.77 -4.00
N SER A 70 6.91 -8.04 -2.76
CA SER A 70 5.82 -7.31 -2.11
C SER A 70 6.32 -6.58 -0.86
N ILE A 71 5.81 -5.37 -0.65
CA ILE A 71 5.95 -4.63 0.60
C ILE A 71 4.65 -4.84 1.37
N PHE A 72 4.72 -5.31 2.60
CA PHE A 72 3.54 -5.52 3.43
C PHE A 72 3.58 -4.66 4.69
N ILE A 73 2.38 -4.30 5.11
CA ILE A 73 2.05 -3.66 6.37
C ILE A 73 0.94 -4.50 7.00
N TYR A 74 0.98 -4.66 8.32
CA TYR A 74 -0.07 -5.36 9.05
C TYR A 74 -1.07 -4.38 9.64
N ASP A 75 -2.29 -4.87 9.87
CA ASP A 75 -3.41 -4.12 10.44
C ASP A 75 -3.78 -2.89 9.59
N ASN A 76 -4.51 -1.95 10.19
CA ASN A 76 -4.93 -0.70 9.55
C ASN A 76 -3.81 0.36 9.60
N ARG A 77 -2.61 0.00 9.11
CA ARG A 77 -1.47 0.90 8.95
C ARG A 77 -1.42 1.42 7.52
N ASP A 78 -0.64 2.47 7.28
CA ASP A 78 -0.44 3.03 5.93
C ASP A 78 0.97 2.76 5.42
N ILE A 79 1.12 2.59 4.10
CA ILE A 79 2.41 2.72 3.43
C ILE A 79 2.55 4.16 2.95
N ASN A 80 3.48 4.91 3.54
CA ASN A 80 3.83 6.25 3.08
C ASN A 80 5.16 6.22 2.31
N ILE A 81 5.13 6.58 1.02
CA ILE A 81 6.32 6.77 0.19
C ILE A 81 6.49 8.27 -0.04
N ARG A 82 7.47 8.89 0.62
CA ARG A 82 7.71 10.33 0.54
C ARG A 82 9.06 10.64 -0.08
N THR A 83 9.05 11.33 -1.20
CA THR A 83 10.26 11.92 -1.79
C THR A 83 10.50 13.30 -1.17
N GLY A 84 11.76 13.75 -1.18
CA GLY A 84 12.10 15.14 -0.83
C GLY A 84 11.77 16.07 -1.99
N THR A 85 12.77 16.80 -2.49
CA THR A 85 12.65 17.62 -3.71
C THR A 85 12.73 16.79 -5.01
N GLY A 86 12.80 15.46 -4.92
CA GLY A 86 12.86 14.55 -6.06
C GLY A 86 11.50 13.99 -6.47
N ASN A 87 11.47 13.27 -7.59
CA ASN A 87 10.25 12.69 -8.16
C ASN A 87 9.98 11.28 -7.63
N PHE A 88 8.71 10.93 -7.42
CA PHE A 88 8.27 9.54 -7.34
C PHE A 88 8.02 9.03 -8.77
N ILE A 89 8.85 8.09 -9.22
CA ILE A 89 8.80 7.56 -10.58
C ILE A 89 8.48 6.07 -10.51
N VAL A 90 7.34 5.70 -11.07
CA VAL A 90 7.02 4.29 -11.34
C VAL A 90 7.36 4.03 -12.80
N PHE A 91 8.42 3.24 -13.02
CA PHE A 91 8.92 2.93 -14.35
C PHE A 91 8.99 1.42 -14.55
N PRO A 92 7.87 0.76 -14.88
CA PRO A 92 7.90 -0.65 -15.25
C PRO A 92 8.71 -0.82 -16.53
N SER A 93 9.74 -1.67 -16.50
CA SER A 93 10.56 -1.95 -17.68
C SER A 93 9.74 -2.67 -18.76
N THR A 94 10.20 -2.61 -20.01
CA THR A 94 9.78 -3.47 -21.15
C THR A 94 8.29 -3.83 -21.15
N GLY A 95 7.42 -2.83 -21.31
CA GLY A 95 5.99 -3.07 -21.49
C GLY A 95 5.19 -3.29 -20.19
N GLY A 96 5.82 -3.29 -19.02
CA GLY A 96 5.10 -3.34 -17.73
C GLY A 96 4.11 -2.18 -17.54
N ASN A 97 3.18 -2.38 -16.60
CA ASN A 97 1.99 -1.55 -16.39
C ASN A 97 1.74 -1.32 -14.89
N VAL A 98 0.91 -0.33 -14.55
CA VAL A 98 0.48 -0.04 -13.18
C VAL A 98 -0.96 -0.51 -13.00
N GLY A 99 -1.19 -1.43 -12.06
CA GLY A 99 -2.52 -1.90 -11.68
C GLY A 99 -2.98 -1.27 -10.37
N ILE A 100 -4.20 -0.74 -10.33
CA ILE A 100 -4.88 -0.32 -9.09
C ILE A 100 -6.10 -1.22 -8.92
N GLY A 101 -6.08 -2.09 -7.89
CA GLY A 101 -7.12 -3.08 -7.68
C GLY A 101 -7.07 -4.29 -8.63
N ILE A 102 -6.03 -4.40 -9.47
CA ILE A 102 -5.84 -5.50 -10.43
C ILE A 102 -4.41 -6.00 -10.42
N ILE A 103 -4.24 -7.33 -10.47
CA ILE A 103 -2.93 -8.00 -10.42
C ILE A 103 -2.31 -8.22 -11.80
N SER A 104 -3.08 -8.08 -12.88
CA SER A 104 -2.64 -8.32 -14.25
C SER A 104 -3.18 -7.23 -15.19
N PRO A 105 -2.66 -5.99 -15.05
CA PRO A 105 -3.11 -4.83 -15.81
C PRO A 105 -2.88 -4.99 -17.33
N GLN A 106 -3.90 -4.71 -18.15
CA GLN A 106 -3.85 -4.85 -19.62
C GLN A 106 -3.50 -3.56 -20.36
N SER A 107 -3.40 -2.44 -19.64
CA SER A 107 -3.02 -1.13 -20.16
C SER A 107 -1.99 -0.46 -19.24
N LYS A 108 -1.36 0.63 -19.68
CA LYS A 108 -0.28 1.30 -18.90
C LYS A 108 -0.70 1.69 -17.49
N LEU A 109 -1.96 2.10 -17.33
CA LEU A 109 -2.64 2.28 -16.06
C LEU A 109 -3.99 1.60 -16.16
N ASP A 110 -4.18 0.53 -15.40
CA ASP A 110 -5.42 -0.23 -15.33
C ASP A 110 -6.00 -0.12 -13.93
N ILE A 111 -7.18 0.49 -13.84
CA ILE A 111 -7.88 0.72 -12.56
C ILE A 111 -9.12 -0.18 -12.58
N TYR A 112 -9.13 -1.16 -11.69
CA TYR A 112 -10.20 -2.13 -11.60
C TYR A 112 -11.07 -1.87 -10.37
N GLN A 113 -12.31 -1.50 -10.65
CA GLN A 113 -13.42 -1.55 -9.72
C GLN A 113 -14.68 -1.89 -10.53
N ARG A 114 -15.52 -2.80 -10.03
CA ARG A 114 -16.70 -3.29 -10.76
C ARG A 114 -17.98 -3.18 -9.94
N GLY A 115 -19.09 -3.03 -10.66
CA GLY A 115 -20.44 -3.02 -10.10
C GLY A 115 -21.14 -1.68 -10.31
N GLU A 116 -22.47 -1.69 -10.23
CA GLU A 116 -23.27 -0.47 -10.31
C GLU A 116 -22.80 0.56 -9.27
N GLY A 117 -22.51 1.79 -9.72
CA GLY A 117 -22.10 2.88 -8.86
C GLY A 117 -20.67 2.80 -8.33
N ALA A 118 -19.89 1.80 -8.74
CA ALA A 118 -18.46 1.68 -8.42
C ALA A 118 -17.70 2.94 -8.81
N SER A 119 -16.93 3.53 -7.89
CA SER A 119 -16.05 4.67 -8.17
C SER A 119 -14.67 4.18 -8.61
N LEU A 120 -14.24 4.56 -9.81
CA LEU A 120 -12.95 4.18 -10.40
C LEU A 120 -11.87 5.22 -10.08
N LEU A 121 -12.17 6.51 -10.30
CA LEU A 121 -11.23 7.61 -10.07
C LEU A 121 -11.99 8.83 -9.55
N LYS A 122 -11.58 9.32 -8.38
CA LYS A 122 -12.18 10.48 -7.72
C LYS A 122 -11.22 11.68 -7.74
N PHE A 123 -11.74 12.83 -8.14
CA PHE A 123 -11.10 14.14 -8.01
C PHE A 123 -11.66 14.85 -6.78
N ASP A 124 -10.90 14.83 -5.68
CA ASP A 124 -11.35 15.28 -4.36
C ASP A 124 -11.14 16.80 -4.15
N THR A 125 -11.99 17.60 -4.77
CA THR A 125 -12.12 19.04 -4.47
C THR A 125 -13.13 19.26 -3.35
N GLU A 126 -13.40 20.51 -2.94
CA GLU A 126 -14.54 20.80 -2.04
C GLU A 126 -15.89 20.26 -2.58
N ARG A 127 -15.99 20.04 -3.90
CA ARG A 127 -17.17 19.47 -4.56
C ARG A 127 -16.75 18.35 -5.52
N PRO A 128 -16.46 17.15 -5.00
CA PRO A 128 -15.78 16.11 -5.77
C PRO A 128 -16.52 15.67 -7.03
N TRP A 129 -15.74 15.24 -8.02
CA TRP A 129 -16.20 14.50 -9.18
C TRP A 129 -15.58 13.11 -9.16
N GLU A 130 -16.29 12.13 -9.69
CA GLU A 130 -15.78 10.77 -9.82
C GLU A 130 -16.19 10.14 -11.15
N PHE A 131 -15.30 9.34 -11.71
CA PHE A 131 -15.65 8.39 -12.75
C PHE A 131 -16.26 7.15 -12.10
N ILE A 132 -17.47 6.79 -12.49
CA ILE A 132 -18.19 5.66 -11.96
C ILE A 132 -18.62 4.70 -13.06
N GLN A 133 -18.79 3.43 -12.71
CA GLN A 133 -19.54 2.50 -13.52
C GLN A 133 -21.05 2.75 -13.32
N THR A 134 -21.80 2.78 -14.42
CA THR A 134 -23.27 2.67 -14.45
C THR A 134 -23.64 1.36 -15.14
N GLY A 135 -24.74 0.72 -14.78
CA GLY A 135 -25.11 -0.61 -15.26
C GLY A 135 -24.15 -1.72 -14.79
N THR A 136 -24.47 -2.95 -15.19
CA THR A 136 -23.63 -4.14 -14.97
C THR A 136 -23.54 -4.95 -16.27
N ASP A 137 -22.49 -5.77 -16.38
CA ASP A 137 -22.29 -6.68 -17.51
C ASP A 137 -22.40 -5.97 -18.87
N GLY A 138 -23.22 -6.49 -19.80
CA GLY A 138 -23.38 -5.95 -21.14
C GLY A 138 -24.02 -4.55 -21.22
N THR A 139 -24.58 -4.04 -20.12
CA THR A 139 -25.14 -2.68 -20.05
C THR A 139 -24.22 -1.70 -19.31
N SER A 140 -23.02 -2.14 -18.93
CA SER A 140 -22.08 -1.27 -18.22
C SER A 140 -21.70 -0.05 -19.08
N GLY A 141 -21.66 1.11 -18.44
CA GLY A 141 -21.25 2.39 -18.99
C GLY A 141 -20.35 3.13 -17.99
N LEU A 142 -19.74 4.22 -18.45
CA LEU A 142 -18.92 5.10 -17.62
C LEU A 142 -19.59 6.47 -17.53
N ALA A 143 -19.80 6.95 -16.32
CA ALA A 143 -20.31 8.28 -16.06
C ALA A 143 -19.32 9.11 -15.26
N LEU A 144 -19.22 10.40 -15.61
CA LEU A 144 -18.60 11.39 -14.73
C LEU A 144 -19.70 11.94 -13.81
N ARG A 145 -19.68 11.52 -12.53
CA ARG A 145 -20.69 11.86 -11.54
C ARG A 145 -20.19 12.94 -10.59
N SER A 146 -21.07 13.90 -10.33
CA SER A 146 -20.87 14.84 -9.23
C SER A 146 -21.35 14.23 -7.92
N MET A 147 -20.53 14.30 -6.86
CA MET A 147 -20.98 13.89 -5.53
C MET A 147 -21.83 14.97 -4.83
N ILE A 148 -21.87 16.18 -5.38
CA ILE A 148 -22.67 17.29 -4.85
C ILE A 148 -23.42 17.98 -5.99
N ASN A 149 -24.72 18.11 -5.85
CA ASN A 149 -25.63 18.68 -6.84
C ASN A 149 -25.39 20.18 -7.15
N SER A 150 -26.08 20.73 -8.16
CA SER A 150 -26.01 22.16 -8.52
C SER A 150 -24.59 22.66 -8.83
N LYS A 151 -23.80 21.88 -9.57
CA LYS A 151 -22.49 22.30 -10.08
C LYS A 151 -22.35 21.99 -11.57
N SER A 152 -21.24 22.40 -12.17
CA SER A 152 -20.93 22.10 -13.55
C SER A 152 -19.56 21.45 -13.71
N PHE A 153 -19.45 20.60 -14.71
CA PHE A 153 -18.17 20.18 -15.28
C PHE A 153 -17.94 20.98 -16.54
N ARG A 154 -16.70 21.44 -16.76
CA ARG A 154 -16.37 22.34 -17.87
C ARG A 154 -15.17 21.79 -18.63
N ILE A 155 -15.25 21.84 -19.95
CA ILE A 155 -14.10 21.67 -20.83
C ILE A 155 -13.67 23.07 -21.22
N GLN A 156 -12.47 23.46 -20.82
CA GLN A 156 -11.96 24.81 -21.00
C GLN A 156 -10.76 24.84 -21.95
N SER A 157 -10.63 25.93 -22.69
CA SER A 157 -9.38 26.28 -23.38
C SER A 157 -8.28 26.64 -22.36
N THR A 158 -7.04 26.74 -22.81
CA THR A 158 -5.90 27.21 -21.98
C THR A 158 -6.06 28.66 -21.51
N GLU A 159 -6.96 29.43 -22.14
CA GLU A 159 -7.31 30.81 -21.76
C GLU A 159 -8.47 30.86 -20.74
N GLY A 160 -9.01 29.71 -20.33
CA GLY A 160 -10.12 29.61 -19.38
C GLY A 160 -11.51 29.80 -19.99
N ILE A 161 -11.63 29.86 -21.32
CA ILE A 161 -12.93 29.95 -22.01
C ILE A 161 -13.64 28.59 -21.91
N ASN A 162 -14.93 28.58 -21.57
CA ASN A 162 -15.72 27.36 -21.51
C ASN A 162 -16.16 26.93 -22.91
N ASN A 163 -15.53 25.89 -23.46
CA ASN A 163 -15.92 25.32 -24.74
C ASN A 163 -17.14 24.38 -24.58
N ALA A 164 -17.30 23.75 -23.42
CA ALA A 164 -18.49 23.00 -23.04
C ALA A 164 -18.76 23.13 -21.54
N THR A 165 -20.03 23.20 -21.15
CA THR A 165 -20.48 23.19 -19.75
C THR A 165 -21.58 22.16 -19.58
N PHE A 166 -21.35 21.20 -18.69
CA PHE A 166 -22.30 20.16 -18.32
C PHE A 166 -22.83 20.48 -16.92
N PHE A 167 -24.13 20.71 -16.81
CA PHE A 167 -24.76 21.04 -15.53
C PHE A 167 -25.31 19.78 -14.87
N THR A 168 -25.10 19.64 -13.57
CA THR A 168 -25.79 18.62 -12.78
C THR A 168 -27.05 19.26 -12.21
N SER A 169 -28.23 18.86 -12.70
CA SER A 169 -29.51 19.30 -12.13
C SER A 169 -30.03 18.29 -11.11
N ASN A 170 -30.79 18.79 -10.14
CA ASN A 170 -31.59 17.99 -9.21
C ASN A 170 -33.05 17.91 -9.70
N THR A 171 -33.36 18.66 -10.76
CA THR A 171 -34.64 18.62 -11.45
C THR A 171 -34.56 17.54 -12.51
N ALA A 172 -35.40 16.52 -12.31
CA ALA A 172 -35.87 15.64 -13.39
C ALA A 172 -36.40 16.47 -14.56
#